data_AF-A0AAF0J673-F1
#
_entry.id   AF-A0AAF0J673-F1
#
_cell.length_a   1.000
_cell.length_b   1.000
_cell.length_c   1.000
_cell.angle_alpha   90.00
_cell.angle_beta   90.00
_cell.angle_gamma   90.00
#
_symmetry.space_group_name_H-M   'P 1'
#
loop_
_entity.id
_entity.type
_entity.pdbx_description
1 polymer ?
#
loop_
_entity_poly.entity_id
_entity_poly.type
_entity_poly.pdbx_seq_one_letter_code
_entity_poly.pdbx_strand_id
1 'polypeptide(L)'
;MWVRGDAQCAPLTADFVPDERGGAFSENGTTRGHALLACEHFEHAPSHGVTVFACDPGRKDWNACVGPLIDHRPRGALWVLASDKVQHVPIEGYPTDKDFHPLGIALWDLGDALRVFATNHGETASSVEVIDLHQSPSGWTGSFVRTVSHPVGTHAVNSLVALGPSAFLVTNTHVALLRPPPLEHIRAMLSSVYGAALARFARVLAQQSLAKVLNQVDMVLGLGYVAHVAFDQEVTANVLVRRLMFPNGIALTPSRRAMVVSSTVYPGMLVFPIEPNADWSTLELSERTTVHVPFFVDNISLARRKHAPQDDPIEGHMVVVAGHPSLRDMEKMKHDVTGATTPAPSWAVEVYYVGDGDASDDAPVRTDSVGVVTPGWCVRTLLQTNGRGTEHIKVPAATTAAWVDGRLLVATLFNTAPVVCTGITH
;
A
#
# COMPACT_ATOMS: atom_id res chain seq x y z
N MET A 1 1.35 -18.81 14.57
CA MET A 1 2.21 -17.93 13.75
C MET A 1 3.57 -18.57 13.63
N TRP A 2 4.09 -18.69 12.42
CA TRP A 2 5.47 -19.07 12.11
C TRP A 2 6.19 -17.83 11.57
N VAL A 3 7.42 -17.63 12.02
CA VAL A 3 8.32 -16.57 11.54
C VAL A 3 9.68 -17.23 11.35
N ARG A 4 10.39 -16.85 10.30
CA ARG A 4 11.68 -17.45 9.95
C ARG A 4 12.72 -17.24 11.06
N GLY A 5 13.48 -18.30 11.38
CA GLY A 5 14.53 -18.30 12.40
C GLY A 5 13.99 -18.34 13.83
N ASP A 6 14.81 -17.95 14.81
CA ASP A 6 14.44 -17.87 16.23
C ASP A 6 13.76 -16.52 16.56
N ALA A 7 12.93 -16.04 15.65
CA ALA A 7 12.45 -14.67 15.67
C ALA A 7 11.48 -14.40 16.82
N GLN A 8 11.62 -13.22 17.43
CA GLN A 8 10.71 -12.70 18.45
C GLN A 8 9.94 -11.51 17.90
N CYS A 9 8.62 -11.56 18.01
CA CYS A 9 7.74 -10.52 17.52
C CYS A 9 6.98 -9.85 18.68
N ALA A 10 6.71 -8.56 18.54
CA ALA A 10 5.90 -7.79 19.46
C ALA A 10 5.05 -6.76 18.70
N PRO A 11 3.80 -6.48 19.12
CA PRO A 11 3.06 -5.36 18.58
C PRO A 11 3.76 -4.05 18.93
N LEU A 12 3.74 -3.10 18.01
CA LEU A 12 4.07 -1.71 18.32
C LEU A 12 2.95 -1.12 19.19
N THR A 13 3.34 -0.28 20.14
CA THR A 13 2.41 0.40 21.05
C THR A 13 2.51 1.90 20.86
N ALA A 14 1.37 2.58 20.98
CA ALA A 14 1.27 4.03 20.96
C ALA A 14 0.15 4.47 21.91
N ASP A 15 0.27 5.69 22.42
CA ASP A 15 -0.77 6.29 23.24
C ASP A 15 -2.02 6.57 22.40
N PHE A 16 -3.20 6.32 22.98
CA PHE A 16 -4.47 6.72 22.39
C PHE A 16 -4.58 8.25 22.40
N VAL A 17 -5.01 8.84 21.29
CA VAL A 17 -5.15 10.30 21.15
C VAL A 17 -6.62 10.65 20.95
N PRO A 18 -7.29 11.27 21.94
CA PRO A 18 -8.69 11.67 21.82
C PRO A 18 -8.93 12.62 20.63
N ASP A 19 -9.94 12.32 19.83
CA ASP A 19 -10.35 13.09 18.66
C ASP A 19 -11.78 12.68 18.29
N GLU A 20 -12.71 13.64 18.25
CA GLU A 20 -14.12 13.38 17.92
C GLU A 20 -14.34 12.85 16.49
N ARG A 21 -13.35 13.01 15.62
CA ARG A 21 -13.33 12.43 14.27
C ARG A 21 -12.42 11.22 14.17
N GLY A 22 -11.79 10.74 15.24
CA GLY A 22 -10.94 9.56 15.18
C GLY A 22 -11.68 8.27 14.77
N GLY A 23 -11.00 7.38 14.07
CA GLY A 23 -11.54 6.07 13.66
C GLY A 23 -11.67 5.04 14.79
N ALA A 24 -10.97 5.23 15.91
CA ALA A 24 -10.90 4.27 17.01
C ALA A 24 -11.69 4.72 18.24
N PHE A 25 -11.86 3.79 19.17
CA PHE A 25 -12.43 4.04 20.50
C PHE A 25 -11.42 3.66 21.58
N SER A 26 -11.46 4.37 22.70
CA SER A 26 -10.73 4.01 23.92
C SER A 26 -11.09 2.60 24.40
N GLU A 27 -10.28 2.00 25.25
CA GLU A 27 -10.50 0.62 25.74
C GLU A 27 -11.87 0.42 26.42
N ASN A 28 -12.38 1.45 27.09
CA ASN A 28 -13.72 1.45 27.70
C ASN A 28 -14.86 1.76 26.71
N GLY A 29 -14.54 2.03 25.44
CA GLY A 29 -15.50 2.30 24.37
C GLY A 29 -16.17 3.67 24.39
N THR A 30 -15.80 4.58 25.30
CA THR A 30 -16.56 5.82 25.52
C THR A 30 -16.03 7.02 24.75
N THR A 31 -14.74 7.05 24.45
CA THR A 31 -14.07 8.21 23.84
C THR A 31 -13.58 7.83 22.45
N ARG A 32 -13.90 8.64 21.46
CA ARG A 32 -13.40 8.50 20.10
C ARG A 32 -12.01 9.11 19.96
N GLY A 33 -11.17 8.54 19.12
CA GLY A 33 -9.81 9.03 18.91
C GLY A 33 -9.00 8.23 17.91
N HIS A 34 -7.72 8.53 17.87
CA HIS A 34 -6.73 7.85 17.04
C HIS A 34 -6.01 6.78 17.84
N ALA A 35 -5.79 5.64 17.20
CA ALA A 35 -4.97 4.56 17.71
C ALA A 35 -4.09 4.03 16.57
N LEU A 36 -2.93 3.46 16.92
CA LEU A 36 -2.05 2.78 15.98
C LEU A 36 -2.66 1.41 15.59
N LEU A 37 -3.74 1.43 14.82
CA LEU A 37 -4.50 0.26 14.38
C LEU A 37 -4.86 0.41 12.91
N ALA A 38 -5.02 -0.72 12.22
CA ALA A 38 -5.42 -0.74 10.80
C ALA A 38 -4.48 0.13 9.93
N CYS A 39 -3.18 -0.05 10.16
CA CYS A 39 -2.15 0.59 9.36
C CYS A 39 -1.94 -0.19 8.08
N GLU A 40 -2.40 0.35 6.96
CA GLU A 40 -2.36 -0.36 5.69
C GLU A 40 -0.98 -0.26 5.04
N HIS A 41 -0.30 0.89 5.17
CA HIS A 41 1.04 1.09 4.65
C HIS A 41 1.95 1.79 5.67
N PHE A 42 3.24 1.52 5.55
CA PHE A 42 4.30 2.27 6.21
C PHE A 42 5.52 2.33 5.30
N GLU A 43 6.32 3.39 5.45
CA GLU A 43 7.57 3.56 4.74
C GLU A 43 8.66 4.06 5.70
N HIS A 44 9.87 3.55 5.51
CA HIS A 44 11.02 3.93 6.32
C HIS A 44 11.85 5.00 5.60
N ALA A 45 12.23 6.05 6.32
CA ALA A 45 13.14 7.10 5.89
C ALA A 45 14.48 6.96 6.62
N PRO A 46 15.48 6.28 6.03
CA PRO A 46 16.77 6.05 6.67
C PRO A 46 17.50 7.34 7.04
N SER A 47 17.38 8.40 6.22
CA SER A 47 18.07 9.67 6.44
C SER A 47 17.62 10.41 7.70
N HIS A 48 16.40 10.13 8.17
CA HIS A 48 15.85 10.67 9.42
C HIS A 48 15.78 9.61 10.53
N GLY A 49 16.08 8.33 10.22
CA GLY A 49 15.99 7.23 11.17
C GLY A 49 14.57 6.98 11.68
N VAL A 50 13.55 7.19 10.82
CA VAL A 50 12.14 7.07 11.20
C VAL A 50 11.33 6.23 10.25
N THR A 51 10.23 5.66 10.74
CA THR A 51 9.22 4.97 9.93
C THR A 51 7.88 5.67 10.09
N VAL A 52 7.25 6.03 8.97
CA VAL A 52 5.94 6.67 8.93
C VAL A 52 4.88 5.63 8.62
N PHE A 53 3.77 5.63 9.36
CA PHE A 53 2.63 4.74 9.15
C PHE A 53 1.40 5.54 8.75
N ALA A 54 0.64 5.01 7.80
CA ALA A 54 -0.72 5.45 7.46
C ALA A 54 -1.73 4.49 8.07
N CYS A 55 -2.53 4.98 9.02
CA CYS A 55 -3.45 4.16 9.79
C CYS A 55 -4.87 4.72 9.72
N ASP A 56 -5.85 3.84 9.49
CA ASP A 56 -7.25 4.21 9.43
C ASP A 56 -8.14 3.15 10.07
N PRO A 57 -8.40 3.24 11.38
CA PRO A 57 -9.32 2.33 12.06
C PRO A 57 -10.77 2.43 11.55
N GLY A 58 -11.13 3.51 10.86
CA GLY A 58 -12.44 3.69 10.21
C GLY A 58 -12.61 2.87 8.92
N ARG A 59 -11.54 2.25 8.41
CA ARG A 59 -11.55 1.51 7.13
C ARG A 59 -12.54 0.36 7.04
N LYS A 60 -12.90 -0.21 8.19
CA LYS A 60 -13.93 -1.24 8.29
C LYS A 60 -15.31 -0.73 7.87
N ASP A 61 -15.55 0.57 7.99
CA ASP A 61 -16.80 1.24 7.64
C ASP A 61 -16.67 2.01 6.31
N TRP A 62 -15.44 2.34 5.90
CA TRP A 62 -15.17 3.11 4.69
C TRP A 62 -13.98 2.58 3.87
N ASN A 63 -14.27 2.00 2.71
CA ASN A 63 -13.30 1.59 1.70
C ASN A 63 -13.89 1.84 0.30
N ALA A 64 -13.39 2.88 -0.36
CA ALA A 64 -13.93 3.38 -1.63
C ALA A 64 -13.83 2.39 -2.80
N CYS A 65 -12.86 1.46 -2.76
CA CYS A 65 -12.57 0.57 -3.88
C CYS A 65 -13.43 -0.70 -3.83
N VAL A 66 -13.44 -1.40 -2.70
CA VAL A 66 -14.09 -2.71 -2.54
C VAL A 66 -15.13 -2.75 -1.43
N GLY A 67 -15.41 -1.59 -0.82
CA GLY A 67 -16.41 -1.44 0.23
C GLY A 67 -15.88 -1.93 1.58
N PRO A 68 -16.64 -1.67 2.66
CA PRO A 68 -17.99 -1.11 2.60
C PRO A 68 -17.98 0.44 2.50
N LEU A 69 -19.14 1.04 2.23
CA LEU A 69 -19.34 2.50 2.10
C LEU A 69 -20.39 2.97 3.11
N ILE A 70 -20.10 2.80 4.40
CA ILE A 70 -21.06 3.02 5.49
C ILE A 70 -20.89 4.42 6.10
N ASP A 71 -19.69 4.77 6.56
CA ASP A 71 -19.44 6.06 7.22
C ASP A 71 -18.02 6.57 6.96
N HIS A 72 -17.92 7.64 6.16
CA HIS A 72 -16.68 8.33 5.80
C HIS A 72 -16.27 9.42 6.82
N ARG A 73 -17.08 9.68 7.85
CA ARG A 73 -16.82 10.80 8.77
C ARG A 73 -15.59 10.59 9.67
N PRO A 74 -15.34 9.37 10.19
CA PRO A 74 -14.12 9.11 10.95
C PRO A 74 -12.89 9.27 10.04
N ARG A 75 -11.81 9.82 10.57
CA ARG A 75 -10.54 10.02 9.86
C ARG A 75 -9.46 9.13 10.45
N GLY A 76 -8.58 8.66 9.57
CA GLY A 76 -7.31 8.07 9.92
C GLY A 76 -6.28 9.12 10.35
N ALA A 77 -5.04 8.66 10.54
CA ALA A 77 -3.94 9.45 11.03
C ALA A 77 -2.60 8.94 10.49
N LEU A 78 -1.59 9.81 10.57
CA LEU A 78 -0.20 9.45 10.38
C LEU A 78 0.47 9.23 11.74
N TRP A 79 1.39 8.26 11.80
CA TRP A 79 2.20 7.96 12.98
C TRP A 79 3.66 7.86 12.60
N VAL A 80 4.55 8.24 13.52
CA VAL A 80 6.00 8.13 13.35
C VAL A 80 6.57 7.22 14.42
N LEU A 81 7.32 6.19 14.01
CA LEU A 81 8.20 5.40 14.85
C LEU A 81 9.61 5.97 14.77
N ALA A 82 10.13 6.46 15.89
CA ALA A 82 11.49 6.96 16.03
C ALA A 82 12.09 6.45 17.35
N SER A 83 13.27 5.85 17.31
CA SER A 83 13.94 5.29 18.51
C SER A 83 13.01 4.41 19.36
N ASP A 84 12.29 3.50 18.71
CA ASP A 84 11.32 2.57 19.33
C ASP A 84 10.09 3.21 20.00
N LYS A 85 9.92 4.53 19.88
CA LYS A 85 8.72 5.24 20.31
C LYS A 85 7.85 5.58 19.13
N VAL A 86 6.57 5.19 19.21
CA VAL A 86 5.55 5.59 18.24
C VAL A 86 4.84 6.85 18.72
N GLN A 87 4.65 7.82 17.82
CA GLN A 87 4.00 9.09 18.09
C GLN A 87 2.96 9.40 17.01
N HIS A 88 1.79 9.88 17.43
CA HIS A 88 0.80 10.47 16.54
C HIS A 88 1.33 11.77 15.92
N VAL A 89 1.05 11.98 14.64
CA VAL A 89 1.41 13.21 13.91
C VAL A 89 0.17 14.11 13.78
N PRO A 90 0.06 15.21 14.53
CA PRO A 90 -0.94 16.24 14.24
C PRO A 90 -0.62 16.90 12.91
N ILE A 91 -1.65 17.10 12.07
CA ILE A 91 -1.51 17.75 10.75
C ILE A 91 -2.12 19.15 10.84
N GLU A 92 -1.27 20.16 10.88
CA GLU A 92 -1.64 21.57 10.89
C GLU A 92 -2.12 22.00 9.50
N GLY A 93 -3.17 22.81 9.46
CA GLY A 93 -3.72 23.36 8.22
C GLY A 93 -4.51 22.38 7.35
N TYR A 94 -4.74 21.13 7.80
CA TYR A 94 -5.60 20.21 7.06
C TYR A 94 -7.05 20.73 7.02
N PRO A 95 -7.70 20.79 5.83
CA PRO A 95 -9.06 21.34 5.72
C PRO A 95 -10.07 20.61 6.59
N THR A 96 -10.86 21.37 7.36
CA THR A 96 -11.80 20.80 8.36
C THR A 96 -12.98 20.07 7.73
N ASP A 97 -13.33 20.42 6.49
CA ASP A 97 -14.41 19.84 5.70
C ASP A 97 -13.98 18.58 4.93
N LYS A 98 -12.69 18.26 4.90
CA LYS A 98 -12.18 17.04 4.26
C LYS A 98 -12.16 15.86 5.22
N ASP A 99 -12.40 14.69 4.68
CA ASP A 99 -12.05 13.42 5.29
C ASP A 99 -10.59 13.07 4.98
N PHE A 100 -10.02 12.19 5.81
CA PHE A 100 -8.66 11.70 5.62
C PHE A 100 -8.66 10.20 5.90
N HIS A 101 -8.65 9.43 4.82
CA HIS A 101 -8.64 7.97 4.81
C HIS A 101 -7.36 7.46 4.16
N PRO A 102 -6.21 7.59 4.84
CA PRO A 102 -4.92 7.26 4.27
C PRO A 102 -4.81 5.77 3.96
N LEU A 103 -4.18 5.43 2.84
CA LEU A 103 -3.91 4.05 2.41
C LEU A 103 -2.40 3.91 2.17
N GLY A 104 -1.94 3.91 0.92
CA GLY A 104 -0.52 3.96 0.60
C GLY A 104 0.10 5.34 0.82
N ILE A 105 1.35 5.36 1.29
CA ILE A 105 2.20 6.55 1.40
C ILE A 105 3.50 6.37 0.61
N ALA A 106 4.19 7.49 0.32
CA ALA A 106 5.63 7.48 0.08
C ALA A 106 6.31 8.72 0.63
N LEU A 107 7.62 8.61 0.84
CA LEU A 107 8.44 9.63 1.47
C LEU A 107 9.42 10.25 0.48
N TRP A 108 9.65 11.55 0.65
CA TRP A 108 10.72 12.27 -0.02
C TRP A 108 11.47 13.13 0.98
N ASP A 109 12.79 13.01 1.00
CA ASP A 109 13.65 13.77 1.90
C ASP A 109 13.85 15.20 1.37
N LEU A 110 13.45 16.18 2.17
CA LEU A 110 13.66 17.61 1.90
C LEU A 110 14.92 18.16 2.60
N GLY A 111 15.64 17.32 3.35
CA GLY A 111 16.76 17.68 4.19
C GLY A 111 16.33 17.83 5.65
N ASP A 112 15.74 18.98 6.00
CA ASP A 112 15.28 19.30 7.36
C ASP A 112 13.85 18.82 7.65
N ALA A 113 13.15 18.31 6.63
CA ALA A 113 11.80 17.80 6.70
C ALA A 113 11.63 16.55 5.83
N LEU A 114 10.55 15.80 6.08
CA LEU A 114 10.13 14.68 5.23
C LEU A 114 8.81 15.03 4.56
N ARG A 115 8.78 15.03 3.24
CA ARG A 115 7.52 15.12 2.49
C ARG A 115 6.86 13.75 2.44
N VAL A 116 5.61 13.68 2.87
CA VAL A 116 4.73 12.53 2.76
C VAL A 116 3.73 12.79 1.65
N PHE A 117 3.68 11.87 0.70
CA PHE A 117 2.57 11.75 -0.24
C PHE A 117 1.65 10.66 0.31
N ALA A 118 0.46 11.03 0.76
CA ALA A 118 -0.50 10.09 1.32
C ALA A 118 -1.71 9.97 0.39
N THR A 119 -1.94 8.78 -0.17
CA THR A 119 -3.21 8.51 -0.85
C THR A 119 -4.37 8.73 0.12
N ASN A 120 -5.48 9.26 -0.37
CA ASN A 120 -6.66 9.53 0.43
C ASN A 120 -7.91 9.07 -0.32
N HIS A 121 -8.72 8.23 0.33
CA HIS A 121 -9.97 7.69 -0.20
C HIS A 121 -11.15 8.49 0.35
N GLY A 122 -11.30 9.74 -0.08
CA GLY A 122 -12.38 10.59 0.41
C GLY A 122 -13.77 10.24 -0.12
N GLU A 123 -14.79 10.88 0.44
CA GLU A 123 -16.22 10.71 0.16
C GLU A 123 -16.54 10.88 -1.33
N THR A 124 -15.95 11.92 -1.94
CA THR A 124 -16.30 12.34 -3.30
C THR A 124 -15.37 11.78 -4.37
N ALA A 125 -14.08 11.70 -4.08
CA ALA A 125 -13.04 11.26 -5.01
C ALA A 125 -11.79 10.85 -4.24
N SER A 126 -10.93 10.05 -4.89
CA SER A 126 -9.61 9.78 -4.33
C SER A 126 -8.63 10.90 -4.72
N SER A 127 -7.67 11.14 -3.84
CA SER A 127 -6.64 12.19 -3.94
C SER A 127 -5.31 11.70 -3.38
N VAL A 128 -4.29 12.54 -3.51
CA VAL A 128 -3.04 12.41 -2.74
C VAL A 128 -2.85 13.69 -1.94
N GLU A 129 -2.77 13.56 -0.62
CA GLU A 129 -2.46 14.67 0.28
C GLU A 129 -0.94 14.80 0.41
N VAL A 130 -0.43 16.02 0.29
CA VAL A 130 0.98 16.36 0.44
C VAL A 130 1.16 17.01 1.80
N ILE A 131 1.97 16.40 2.65
CA ILE A 131 2.19 16.82 4.04
C ILE A 131 3.69 16.85 4.29
N ASP A 132 4.21 17.94 4.85
CA ASP A 132 5.62 18.02 5.26
C ASP A 132 5.73 17.75 6.75
N LEU A 133 6.50 16.73 7.13
CA LEU A 133 6.78 16.36 8.51
C LEU A 133 8.02 17.07 9.01
N HIS A 134 7.90 17.65 10.21
CA HIS A 134 8.97 18.36 10.88
C HIS A 134 9.20 17.74 12.26
N GLN A 135 10.46 17.60 12.63
CA GLN A 135 10.84 17.20 13.97
C GLN A 135 11.06 18.44 14.85
N SER A 136 10.38 18.50 15.98
CA SER A 136 10.54 19.54 17.00
C SER A 136 10.92 18.92 18.35
N PRO A 137 11.35 19.71 19.36
CA PRO A 137 11.55 19.20 20.72
C PRO A 137 10.29 18.57 21.35
N SER A 138 9.11 18.99 20.91
CA SER A 138 7.80 18.44 21.32
C SER A 138 7.41 17.15 20.57
N GLY A 139 8.21 16.72 19.59
CA GLY A 139 7.94 15.57 18.74
C GLY A 139 7.69 15.93 17.28
N TRP A 140 7.18 14.96 16.52
CA TRP A 140 6.85 15.12 15.11
C TRP A 140 5.52 15.85 14.89
N THR A 141 5.50 16.81 13.98
CA THR A 141 4.29 17.49 13.49
C THR A 141 4.25 17.47 11.96
N GLY A 142 3.05 17.56 11.38
CA GLY A 142 2.86 17.64 9.94
C GLY A 142 2.25 18.98 9.55
N SER A 143 2.71 19.56 8.45
CA SER A 143 2.10 20.73 7.82
C SER A 143 1.44 20.32 6.52
N PHE A 144 0.13 20.56 6.39
CA PHE A 144 -0.58 20.32 5.13
C PHE A 144 -0.09 21.30 4.06
N VAL A 145 0.38 20.76 2.94
CA VAL A 145 0.86 21.54 1.80
C VAL A 145 -0.26 21.74 0.79
N ARG A 146 -0.83 20.64 0.29
CA ARG A 146 -1.92 20.66 -0.69
C ARG A 146 -2.55 19.29 -0.90
N THR A 147 -3.72 19.30 -1.56
CA THR A 147 -4.32 18.11 -2.16
C THR A 147 -3.98 18.06 -3.65
N VAL A 148 -3.51 16.91 -4.12
CA VAL A 148 -3.34 16.58 -5.54
C VAL A 148 -4.53 15.74 -5.99
N SER A 149 -5.23 16.19 -7.03
CA SER A 149 -6.33 15.45 -7.65
C SER A 149 -6.26 15.56 -9.15
N HIS A 150 -6.41 14.44 -9.85
CA HIS A 150 -6.37 14.38 -11.30
C HIS A 150 -7.19 13.18 -11.82
N PRO A 151 -8.01 13.33 -12.87
CA PRO A 151 -8.83 12.23 -13.40
C PRO A 151 -8.09 10.95 -13.75
N VAL A 152 -6.82 11.05 -14.15
CA VAL A 152 -5.98 9.89 -14.45
C VAL A 152 -5.04 9.56 -13.29
N GLY A 153 -4.49 10.59 -12.64
CA GLY A 153 -3.46 10.39 -11.64
C GLY A 153 -4.03 9.81 -10.36
N THR A 154 -5.25 10.22 -10.00
CA THR A 154 -5.84 9.93 -8.69
C THR A 154 -7.20 9.22 -8.71
N HIS A 155 -7.56 8.55 -9.82
CA HIS A 155 -8.89 7.94 -9.97
C HIS A 155 -9.20 6.88 -8.91
N ALA A 156 -8.25 5.97 -8.68
CA ALA A 156 -8.39 4.79 -7.83
C ALA A 156 -7.07 4.46 -7.11
N VAL A 157 -6.40 5.50 -6.59
CA VAL A 157 -5.05 5.40 -6.01
C VAL A 157 -4.96 4.31 -4.95
N ASN A 158 -3.84 3.59 -4.94
CA ASN A 158 -3.56 2.62 -3.90
C ASN A 158 -2.19 2.86 -3.26
N SER A 159 -1.12 2.67 -4.02
CA SER A 159 0.26 2.84 -3.55
C SER A 159 1.02 3.75 -4.50
N LEU A 160 2.09 4.36 -4.01
CA LEU A 160 2.88 5.33 -4.76
C LEU A 160 4.36 5.24 -4.41
N VAL A 161 5.21 5.77 -5.28
CA VAL A 161 6.65 5.95 -5.03
C VAL A 161 7.06 7.36 -5.46
N ALA A 162 7.76 8.07 -4.59
CA ALA A 162 8.18 9.44 -4.84
C ALA A 162 9.30 9.50 -5.90
N LEU A 163 9.17 10.43 -6.86
CA LEU A 163 10.23 10.74 -7.84
C LEU A 163 10.96 12.04 -7.51
N GLY A 164 10.34 12.90 -6.71
CA GLY A 164 10.82 14.21 -6.31
C GLY A 164 9.85 14.87 -5.32
N PRO A 165 10.08 16.15 -4.96
CA PRO A 165 9.20 16.87 -4.04
C PRO A 165 7.81 17.17 -4.64
N SER A 166 7.67 17.08 -5.96
CA SER A 166 6.46 17.45 -6.70
C SER A 166 6.05 16.43 -7.76
N ALA A 167 6.55 15.19 -7.65
CA ALA A 167 6.24 14.12 -8.60
C ALA A 167 6.31 12.73 -7.96
N PHE A 168 5.43 11.83 -8.42
CA PHE A 168 5.38 10.43 -7.97
C PHE A 168 4.84 9.51 -9.08
N LEU A 169 5.10 8.21 -8.94
CA LEU A 169 4.37 7.16 -9.65
C LEU A 169 3.29 6.62 -8.73
N VAL A 170 2.14 6.22 -9.28
CA VAL A 170 1.00 5.76 -8.50
C VAL A 170 0.24 4.64 -9.21
N THR A 171 -0.17 3.64 -8.43
CA THR A 171 -1.06 2.58 -8.90
C THR A 171 -2.52 3.02 -8.78
N ASN A 172 -3.28 2.81 -9.85
CA ASN A 172 -4.72 2.98 -9.88
C ASN A 172 -5.35 1.60 -10.03
N THR A 173 -6.00 1.13 -8.96
CA THR A 173 -6.45 -0.28 -8.82
C THR A 173 -7.55 -0.65 -9.80
N HIS A 174 -8.45 0.28 -10.08
CA HIS A 174 -9.69 0.05 -10.83
C HIS A 174 -10.02 1.24 -11.73
N VAL A 175 -10.83 0.98 -12.74
CA VAL A 175 -11.64 1.94 -13.51
C VAL A 175 -13.06 2.04 -12.93
N ALA A 176 -13.67 0.92 -12.56
CA ALA A 176 -14.99 0.80 -11.97
C ALA A 176 -14.91 0.68 -10.44
N LEU A 177 -15.34 1.73 -9.75
CA LEU A 177 -15.28 1.83 -8.29
C LEU A 177 -16.65 1.61 -7.66
N LEU A 178 -16.67 1.05 -6.44
CA LEU A 178 -17.90 1.02 -5.65
C LEU A 178 -18.37 2.43 -5.27
N ARG A 179 -17.42 3.35 -5.09
CA ARG A 179 -17.66 4.80 -4.97
C ARG A 179 -17.23 5.47 -6.28
N PRO A 180 -18.11 5.63 -7.28
CA PRO A 180 -17.76 6.30 -8.53
C PRO A 180 -17.51 7.79 -8.26
N PRO A 181 -16.43 8.38 -8.79
CA PRO A 181 -16.22 9.82 -8.72
C PRO A 181 -17.22 10.56 -9.63
N PRO A 182 -17.26 11.91 -9.61
CA PRO A 182 -18.12 12.69 -10.49
C PRO A 182 -18.01 12.27 -11.97
N LEU A 183 -19.13 12.31 -12.69
CA LEU A 183 -19.21 11.79 -14.07
C LEU A 183 -18.13 12.34 -15.01
N GLU A 184 -17.81 13.64 -14.89
CA GLU A 184 -16.80 14.29 -15.72
C GLU A 184 -15.38 13.78 -15.41
N HIS A 185 -15.10 13.41 -14.16
CA HIS A 185 -13.86 12.75 -13.78
C HIS A 185 -13.75 11.38 -14.47
N ILE A 186 -14.80 10.55 -14.39
CA ILE A 186 -14.84 9.23 -15.07
C ILE A 186 -14.65 9.40 -16.58
N ARG A 187 -15.34 10.37 -17.19
CA ARG A 187 -15.23 10.64 -18.63
C ARG A 187 -13.81 11.04 -19.04
N ALA A 188 -13.21 11.97 -18.30
CA ALA A 188 -11.84 12.42 -18.55
C ALA A 188 -10.84 11.27 -18.40
N MET A 189 -10.96 10.48 -17.33
CA MET A 189 -10.15 9.28 -17.10
C MET A 189 -10.25 8.30 -18.27
N LEU A 190 -11.46 7.86 -18.64
CA LEU A 190 -11.65 6.90 -19.74
C LEU A 190 -11.10 7.42 -21.06
N SER A 191 -11.31 8.71 -21.34
CA SER A 191 -10.81 9.33 -22.56
C SER A 191 -9.29 9.30 -22.64
N SER A 192 -8.61 9.60 -21.52
CA SER A 192 -7.14 9.66 -21.48
C SER A 192 -6.49 8.27 -21.39
N VAL A 193 -7.08 7.34 -20.64
CA VAL A 193 -6.48 6.01 -20.41
C VAL A 193 -6.80 5.05 -21.57
N TYR A 194 -8.03 5.09 -22.11
CA TYR A 194 -8.53 4.11 -23.09
C TYR A 194 -9.13 4.71 -24.36
N GLY A 195 -9.14 6.04 -24.49
CA GLY A 195 -9.62 6.74 -25.67
C GLY A 195 -11.09 7.15 -25.62
N ALA A 196 -11.44 8.15 -26.44
CA ALA A 196 -12.75 8.80 -26.47
C ALA A 196 -13.93 7.85 -26.77
N ALA A 197 -13.68 6.70 -27.42
CA ALA A 197 -14.72 5.70 -27.66
C ALA A 197 -15.24 5.09 -26.35
N LEU A 198 -14.34 4.76 -25.41
CA LEU A 198 -14.75 4.22 -24.10
C LEU A 198 -15.33 5.29 -23.17
N ALA A 199 -14.98 6.56 -23.35
CA ALA A 199 -15.54 7.66 -22.57
C ALA A 199 -17.08 7.77 -22.67
N ARG A 200 -17.70 7.22 -23.72
CA ARG A 200 -19.16 7.13 -23.90
C ARG A 200 -19.84 6.28 -22.82
N PHE A 201 -19.10 5.34 -22.21
CA PHE A 201 -19.60 4.48 -21.15
C PHE A 201 -19.46 5.07 -19.74
N ALA A 202 -18.96 6.30 -19.59
CA ALA A 202 -18.78 6.95 -18.29
C ALA A 202 -20.06 6.96 -17.43
N ARG A 203 -21.23 7.14 -18.06
CA ARG A 203 -22.52 7.11 -17.35
C ARG A 203 -22.86 5.73 -16.80
N VAL A 204 -22.45 4.66 -17.47
CA VAL A 204 -22.66 3.29 -16.99
C VAL A 204 -21.78 3.03 -15.76
N LEU A 205 -20.51 3.45 -15.82
CA LEU A 205 -19.58 3.34 -14.69
C LEU A 205 -19.96 4.22 -13.49
N ALA A 206 -20.68 5.31 -13.71
CA ALA A 206 -21.20 6.17 -12.64
C ALA A 206 -22.47 5.60 -11.96
N GLN A 207 -23.09 4.53 -12.48
CA GLN A 207 -24.33 3.99 -11.93
C GLN A 207 -24.05 3.16 -10.67
N GLN A 208 -24.45 3.71 -9.53
CA GLN A 208 -24.33 3.06 -8.22
C GLN A 208 -24.97 1.67 -8.17
N SER A 209 -26.12 1.48 -8.80
CA SER A 209 -26.81 0.17 -8.84
C SER A 209 -26.01 -0.91 -9.58
N LEU A 210 -25.10 -0.53 -10.48
CA LEU A 210 -24.24 -1.43 -11.22
C LEU A 210 -22.81 -1.51 -10.65
N ALA A 211 -22.44 -0.62 -9.73
CA ALA A 211 -21.07 -0.43 -9.28
C ALA A 211 -20.42 -1.74 -8.79
N LYS A 212 -21.15 -2.56 -8.02
CA LYS A 212 -20.66 -3.86 -7.55
C LYS A 212 -20.36 -4.83 -8.69
N VAL A 213 -21.24 -4.93 -9.69
CA VAL A 213 -21.04 -5.83 -10.83
C VAL A 213 -19.87 -5.33 -11.69
N LEU A 214 -19.83 -4.03 -11.97
CA LEU A 214 -18.78 -3.42 -12.80
C LEU A 214 -17.41 -3.50 -12.13
N ASN A 215 -17.33 -3.30 -10.81
CA ASN A 215 -16.10 -3.46 -10.04
C ASN A 215 -15.56 -4.90 -10.10
N GLN A 216 -16.44 -5.91 -9.99
CA GLN A 216 -16.03 -7.31 -10.13
C GLN A 216 -15.57 -7.65 -11.55
N VAL A 217 -16.27 -7.14 -12.57
CA VAL A 217 -15.86 -7.30 -13.97
C VAL A 217 -14.50 -6.65 -14.23
N ASP A 218 -14.28 -5.44 -13.71
CA ASP A 218 -13.01 -4.74 -13.81
C ASP A 218 -11.86 -5.57 -13.23
N MET A 219 -12.00 -6.09 -12.00
CA MET A 219 -10.98 -6.93 -11.38
C MET A 219 -10.59 -8.13 -12.26
N VAL A 220 -11.56 -8.75 -12.94
CA VAL A 220 -11.32 -9.90 -13.84
C VAL A 220 -10.64 -9.46 -15.14
N LEU A 221 -11.06 -8.33 -15.71
CA LEU A 221 -10.48 -7.81 -16.94
C LEU A 221 -9.11 -7.15 -16.71
N GLY A 222 -8.79 -6.82 -15.47
CA GLY A 222 -7.58 -6.13 -15.05
C GLY A 222 -7.46 -4.77 -15.72
N LEU A 223 -8.38 -3.84 -15.44
CA LEU A 223 -8.32 -2.48 -16.01
C LEU A 223 -7.54 -1.51 -15.12
N GLY A 224 -6.78 -2.00 -14.14
CA GLY A 224 -5.86 -1.16 -13.40
C GLY A 224 -4.70 -0.65 -14.25
N TYR A 225 -4.02 0.38 -13.75
CA TYR A 225 -2.90 1.01 -14.44
C TYR A 225 -1.94 1.71 -13.48
N VAL A 226 -0.75 2.06 -13.98
CA VAL A 226 0.22 2.93 -13.29
C VAL A 226 0.27 4.27 -14.01
N ALA A 227 0.29 5.35 -13.24
CA ALA A 227 0.45 6.70 -13.77
C ALA A 227 1.64 7.41 -13.11
N HIS A 228 2.31 8.26 -13.88
CA HIS A 228 3.20 9.30 -13.37
C HIS A 228 2.36 10.54 -13.14
N VAL A 229 2.59 11.24 -12.02
CA VAL A 229 1.93 12.49 -11.66
C VAL A 229 2.99 13.51 -11.29
N ALA A 230 2.88 14.73 -11.84
CA ALA A 230 3.69 15.89 -11.48
C ALA A 230 2.80 17.10 -11.22
N PHE A 231 3.18 17.99 -10.30
CA PHE A 231 2.29 19.08 -9.84
C PHE A 231 2.99 20.39 -9.45
N ASP A 232 4.06 20.77 -10.16
CA ASP A 232 4.78 22.03 -9.93
C ASP A 232 3.90 23.28 -10.13
N GLN A 233 3.19 23.36 -11.25
CA GLN A 233 2.24 24.45 -11.56
C GLN A 233 0.81 23.90 -11.60
N GLU A 234 0.57 23.00 -12.56
CA GLU A 234 -0.66 22.25 -12.72
C GLU A 234 -0.42 20.77 -12.47
N VAL A 235 -1.45 20.06 -12.03
CA VAL A 235 -1.38 18.61 -11.87
C VAL A 235 -1.50 17.97 -13.24
N THR A 236 -0.43 17.31 -13.69
CA THR A 236 -0.40 16.52 -14.93
C THR A 236 -0.29 15.04 -14.58
N ALA A 237 -0.79 14.18 -15.47
CA ALA A 237 -0.54 12.74 -15.35
C ALA A 237 -0.34 12.07 -16.71
N ASN A 238 0.59 11.12 -16.74
CA ASN A 238 0.86 10.26 -17.89
C ASN A 238 0.67 8.79 -17.48
N VAL A 239 0.09 7.96 -18.36
CA VAL A 239 -0.14 6.54 -18.08
C VAL A 239 1.06 5.74 -18.56
N LEU A 240 1.74 5.04 -17.65
CA LEU A 240 2.94 4.27 -17.95
C LEU A 240 2.61 2.84 -18.35
N VAL A 241 1.72 2.20 -17.58
CA VAL A 241 1.35 0.79 -17.76
C VAL A 241 -0.15 0.68 -17.69
N ARG A 242 -0.75 -0.08 -18.60
CA ARG A 242 -2.18 -0.36 -18.62
C ARG A 242 -2.44 -1.85 -18.46
N ARG A 243 -3.69 -2.18 -18.15
CA ARG A 243 -4.22 -3.55 -18.11
C ARG A 243 -3.59 -4.42 -17.02
N LEU A 244 -3.53 -3.86 -15.81
CA LEU A 244 -3.04 -4.53 -14.63
C LEU A 244 -4.20 -5.10 -13.81
N MET A 245 -4.05 -6.35 -13.36
CA MET A 245 -5.04 -7.01 -12.50
C MET A 245 -4.87 -6.54 -11.06
N PHE A 246 -5.61 -5.48 -10.69
CA PHE A 246 -5.60 -4.89 -9.35
C PHE A 246 -4.15 -4.53 -8.91
N PRO A 247 -3.51 -3.55 -9.58
CA PRO A 247 -2.19 -3.07 -9.19
C PRO A 247 -2.24 -2.42 -7.81
N ASN A 248 -1.36 -2.85 -6.92
CA ASN A 248 -1.42 -2.50 -5.51
C ASN A 248 -0.13 -1.78 -5.10
N GLY A 249 0.77 -2.39 -4.32
CA GLY A 249 2.13 -1.92 -4.09
C GLY A 249 2.94 -1.59 -5.36
N ILE A 250 3.75 -0.54 -5.27
CA ILE A 250 4.72 -0.12 -6.29
C ILE A 250 6.06 0.23 -5.64
N ALA A 251 7.16 -0.13 -6.27
CA ALA A 251 8.49 0.27 -5.85
C ALA A 251 9.41 0.51 -7.05
N LEU A 252 10.43 1.33 -6.84
CA LEU A 252 11.41 1.69 -7.85
C LEU A 252 12.81 1.41 -7.30
N THR A 253 13.63 0.71 -8.09
CA THR A 253 15.05 0.54 -7.76
C THR A 253 15.74 1.91 -7.59
N PRO A 254 16.77 2.03 -6.73
CA PRO A 254 17.43 3.32 -6.50
C PRO A 254 17.97 3.99 -7.75
N SER A 255 18.43 3.21 -8.74
CA SER A 255 18.92 3.73 -10.03
C SER A 255 17.79 4.13 -11.00
N ARG A 256 16.54 3.77 -10.66
CA ARG A 256 15.33 3.93 -11.48
C ARG A 256 15.31 3.13 -12.77
N ARG A 257 16.06 2.02 -12.84
CA ARG A 257 16.14 1.14 -14.02
C ARG A 257 15.19 -0.05 -13.98
N ALA A 258 14.51 -0.26 -12.86
CA ALA A 258 13.45 -1.25 -12.74
C ALA A 258 12.36 -0.75 -11.80
N MET A 259 11.10 -0.90 -12.24
CA MET A 259 9.90 -0.66 -11.45
C MET A 259 9.23 -2.00 -11.17
N VAL A 260 8.86 -2.22 -9.92
CA VAL A 260 8.13 -3.41 -9.49
C VAL A 260 6.71 -2.97 -9.11
N VAL A 261 5.71 -3.70 -9.58
CA VAL A 261 4.30 -3.46 -9.27
C VAL A 261 3.67 -4.78 -8.85
N SER A 262 3.03 -4.84 -7.68
CA SER A 262 2.28 -6.03 -7.31
C SER A 262 0.96 -6.12 -8.05
N SER A 263 0.50 -7.35 -8.26
CA SER A 263 -0.81 -7.65 -8.81
C SER A 263 -1.56 -8.53 -7.84
N THR A 264 -2.64 -7.99 -7.24
CA THR A 264 -3.38 -8.73 -6.22
C THR A 264 -4.09 -9.93 -6.82
N VAL A 265 -4.86 -9.73 -7.91
CA VAL A 265 -5.74 -10.76 -8.50
C VAL A 265 -5.02 -11.68 -9.49
N TYR A 266 -3.82 -11.30 -9.93
CA TYR A 266 -2.87 -12.19 -10.60
C TYR A 266 -1.65 -12.39 -9.70
N PRO A 267 -1.76 -13.27 -8.68
CA PRO A 267 -0.83 -13.37 -7.55
C PRO A 267 0.64 -13.32 -7.95
N GLY A 268 1.29 -12.20 -7.63
CA GLY A 268 2.69 -11.97 -7.96
C GLY A 268 3.05 -10.50 -8.06
N MET A 269 4.24 -10.29 -8.59
CA MET A 269 4.78 -8.98 -8.93
C MET A 269 5.21 -8.92 -10.38
N LEU A 270 5.11 -7.74 -10.96
CA LEU A 270 5.48 -7.43 -12.33
C LEU A 270 6.71 -6.53 -12.29
N VAL A 271 7.80 -6.98 -12.90
CA VAL A 271 9.07 -6.26 -12.97
C VAL A 271 9.18 -5.65 -14.36
N PHE A 272 9.20 -4.33 -14.43
CA PHE A 272 9.32 -3.56 -15.66
C PHE A 272 10.73 -2.97 -15.75
N PRO A 273 11.53 -3.33 -16.77
CA PRO A 273 12.78 -2.64 -17.05
C PRO A 273 12.49 -1.20 -17.51
N ILE A 274 13.35 -0.27 -17.12
CA ILE A 274 13.28 1.14 -17.48
C ILE A 274 14.61 1.55 -18.09
N GLU A 275 14.53 2.18 -19.25
CA GLU A 275 15.70 2.74 -19.92
C GLU A 275 16.33 3.87 -19.11
N PRO A 276 17.67 3.98 -19.09
CA PRO A 276 18.34 5.10 -18.43
C PRO A 276 17.82 6.45 -18.94
N ASN A 277 17.57 7.38 -18.02
CA ASN A 277 17.06 8.73 -18.31
C ASN A 277 15.71 8.79 -19.02
N ALA A 278 14.86 7.77 -18.83
CA ALA A 278 13.49 7.79 -19.35
C ALA A 278 12.73 9.04 -18.89
N ASP A 279 12.01 9.67 -19.82
CA ASP A 279 11.12 10.79 -19.54
C ASP A 279 9.76 10.27 -19.06
N TRP A 280 9.51 10.40 -17.77
CA TRP A 280 8.26 9.97 -17.12
C TRP A 280 6.99 10.62 -17.71
N SER A 281 7.11 11.78 -18.33
CA SER A 281 5.98 12.48 -18.95
C SER A 281 5.49 11.82 -20.24
N THR A 282 6.34 11.01 -20.88
CA THR A 282 6.02 10.32 -22.15
C THR A 282 6.26 8.81 -22.11
N LEU A 283 6.85 8.28 -21.03
CA LEU A 283 7.20 6.87 -20.90
C LEU A 283 5.96 5.97 -20.96
N GLU A 284 6.04 4.92 -21.76
CA GLU A 284 5.10 3.79 -21.78
C GLU A 284 5.89 2.48 -21.65
N LEU A 285 5.44 1.61 -20.74
CA LEU A 285 6.08 0.34 -20.41
C LEU A 285 5.14 -0.82 -20.74
N SER A 286 5.66 -1.81 -21.45
CA SER A 286 4.89 -3.00 -21.88
C SER A 286 5.63 -4.31 -21.64
N GLU A 287 6.95 -4.32 -21.84
CA GLU A 287 7.80 -5.46 -21.52
C GLU A 287 7.93 -5.62 -20.00
N ARG A 288 7.79 -6.86 -19.53
CA ARG A 288 7.85 -7.19 -18.11
C ARG A 288 8.14 -8.65 -17.85
N THR A 289 8.67 -8.92 -16.66
CA THR A 289 8.71 -10.26 -16.08
C THR A 289 7.64 -10.38 -15.00
N THR A 290 6.86 -11.45 -15.02
CA THR A 290 5.94 -11.80 -13.93
C THR A 290 6.64 -12.77 -12.99
N VAL A 291 6.65 -12.46 -11.70
CA VAL A 291 7.13 -13.35 -10.65
C VAL A 291 5.96 -13.72 -9.74
N HIS A 292 5.59 -15.00 -9.76
CA HIS A 292 4.42 -15.49 -9.03
C HIS A 292 4.69 -15.75 -7.55
N VAL A 293 3.67 -15.52 -6.73
CA VAL A 293 3.65 -15.93 -5.31
C VAL A 293 2.31 -16.60 -5.00
N PRO A 294 2.21 -17.47 -3.97
CA PRO A 294 1.02 -18.30 -3.74
C PRO A 294 -0.09 -17.60 -2.94
N PHE A 295 -0.14 -16.27 -2.94
CA PHE A 295 -1.13 -15.49 -2.19
C PHE A 295 -1.41 -14.16 -2.88
N PHE A 296 -2.55 -13.53 -2.56
CA PHE A 296 -2.97 -12.26 -3.15
C PHE A 296 -2.11 -11.13 -2.58
N VAL A 297 -1.23 -10.57 -3.42
CA VAL A 297 -0.24 -9.58 -3.01
C VAL A 297 -0.87 -8.22 -2.75
N ASP A 298 -0.38 -7.52 -1.73
CA ASP A 298 -0.79 -6.16 -1.38
C ASP A 298 0.38 -5.18 -1.62
N ASN A 299 0.93 -4.53 -0.59
CA ASN A 299 2.07 -3.63 -0.71
C ASN A 299 3.41 -4.37 -0.81
N ILE A 300 4.40 -3.66 -1.38
CA ILE A 300 5.76 -4.14 -1.58
C ILE A 300 6.76 -3.11 -1.08
N SER A 301 7.92 -3.57 -0.62
CA SER A 301 9.06 -2.72 -0.29
C SER A 301 10.35 -3.31 -0.85
N LEU A 302 11.36 -2.47 -1.08
CA LEU A 302 12.68 -2.93 -1.52
C LEU A 302 13.64 -3.02 -0.34
N ALA A 303 14.42 -4.10 -0.31
CA ALA A 303 15.55 -4.24 0.58
C ALA A 303 16.79 -4.66 -0.21
N ARG A 304 17.97 -4.24 0.25
CA ARG A 304 19.23 -4.56 -0.42
C ARG A 304 19.72 -5.94 -0.03
N ARG A 305 20.18 -6.73 -1.00
CA ARG A 305 20.82 -8.02 -0.74
C ARG A 305 22.31 -7.88 -0.54
N LYS A 306 22.89 -8.77 0.28
CA LYS A 306 24.34 -8.91 0.44
C LYS A 306 25.01 -9.45 -0.82
N HIS A 307 24.36 -10.39 -1.49
CA HIS A 307 24.86 -11.07 -2.67
C HIS A 307 23.76 -11.15 -3.72
N ALA A 308 24.11 -10.82 -4.96
CA ALA A 308 23.21 -10.88 -6.10
C ALA A 308 23.99 -11.23 -7.37
N PRO A 309 23.36 -11.95 -8.32
CA PRO A 309 23.88 -12.11 -9.68
C PRO A 309 24.15 -10.76 -10.36
N GLN A 310 25.08 -10.74 -11.31
CA GLN A 310 25.43 -9.51 -12.05
C GLN A 310 24.29 -9.04 -12.98
N ASP A 311 23.48 -9.98 -13.47
CA ASP A 311 22.35 -9.79 -14.36
C ASP A 311 21.01 -9.66 -13.61
N ASP A 312 21.05 -9.40 -12.29
CA ASP A 312 19.85 -9.23 -11.48
C ASP A 312 18.97 -8.08 -12.01
N PRO A 313 17.73 -8.36 -12.47
CA PRO A 313 16.84 -7.36 -13.06
C PRO A 313 16.35 -6.31 -12.06
N ILE A 314 16.52 -6.54 -10.76
CA ILE A 314 16.24 -5.56 -9.70
C ILE A 314 17.53 -5.10 -8.98
N GLU A 315 18.67 -5.24 -9.65
CA GLU A 315 19.95 -4.61 -9.31
C GLU A 315 20.45 -4.94 -7.90
N GLY A 316 20.35 -6.22 -7.53
CA GLY A 316 20.78 -6.72 -6.23
C GLY A 316 19.86 -6.37 -5.08
N HIS A 317 18.60 -6.03 -5.37
CA HIS A 317 17.57 -5.88 -4.37
C HIS A 317 16.77 -7.17 -4.22
N MET A 318 16.02 -7.25 -3.14
CA MET A 318 14.89 -8.14 -2.96
C MET A 318 13.65 -7.29 -2.79
N VAL A 319 12.50 -7.87 -3.11
CA VAL A 319 11.19 -7.29 -2.85
C VAL A 319 10.61 -8.00 -1.63
N VAL A 320 10.34 -7.27 -0.56
CA VAL A 320 9.57 -7.78 0.58
C VAL A 320 8.10 -7.53 0.29
N VAL A 321 7.30 -8.59 0.40
CA VAL A 321 5.93 -8.62 -0.08
C VAL A 321 5.05 -9.18 1.02
N ALA A 322 3.94 -8.49 1.32
CA ALA A 322 2.91 -8.99 2.21
C ALA A 322 1.57 -9.18 1.47
N GLY A 323 0.69 -10.00 2.03
CA GLY A 323 -0.64 -10.16 1.48
C GLY A 323 -1.44 -11.30 2.07
N HIS A 324 -2.46 -11.70 1.30
CA HIS A 324 -3.61 -12.46 1.79
C HIS A 324 -3.65 -13.84 1.13
N PRO A 325 -3.47 -14.94 1.87
CA PRO A 325 -3.70 -16.28 1.33
C PRO A 325 -5.18 -16.60 1.01
N SER A 326 -6.13 -15.82 1.56
CA SER A 326 -7.56 -16.06 1.41
C SER A 326 -8.35 -14.75 1.36
N LEU A 327 -8.71 -14.29 0.15
CA LEU A 327 -9.61 -13.13 -0.01
C LEU A 327 -10.98 -13.35 0.62
N ARG A 328 -11.46 -14.60 0.64
CA ARG A 328 -12.74 -14.95 1.27
C ARG A 328 -12.72 -14.66 2.77
N ASP A 329 -11.63 -15.00 3.46
CA ASP A 329 -11.56 -14.79 4.89
C ASP A 329 -11.23 -13.33 5.22
N MET A 330 -10.51 -12.62 4.35
CA MET A 330 -10.37 -11.15 4.41
C MET A 330 -11.75 -10.46 4.30
N GLU A 331 -12.57 -10.84 3.31
CA GLU A 331 -13.89 -10.24 3.13
C GLU A 331 -14.82 -10.55 4.32
N LYS A 332 -14.73 -11.74 4.95
CA LYS A 332 -15.47 -12.04 6.18
C LYS A 332 -15.03 -11.14 7.34
N MET A 333 -13.71 -10.97 7.51
CA MET A 333 -13.14 -10.14 8.58
C MET A 333 -13.58 -8.67 8.45
N LYS A 334 -13.72 -8.17 7.22
CA LYS A 334 -14.22 -6.82 6.94
C LYS A 334 -15.59 -6.53 7.56
N HIS A 335 -16.48 -7.53 7.61
CA HIS A 335 -17.84 -7.39 8.15
C HIS A 335 -17.94 -7.72 9.65
N ASP A 336 -16.83 -8.00 10.31
CA ASP A 336 -16.81 -8.46 11.70
C ASP A 336 -16.49 -7.34 12.69
N VAL A 337 -17.54 -6.62 13.08
CA VAL A 337 -17.45 -5.51 14.05
C VAL A 337 -17.20 -6.03 15.48
N THR A 338 -17.48 -7.31 15.78
CA THR A 338 -17.39 -7.88 17.13
C THR A 338 -16.11 -8.66 17.39
N GLY A 339 -15.30 -8.91 16.35
CA GLY A 339 -14.08 -9.72 16.44
C GLY A 339 -14.35 -11.22 16.65
N ALA A 340 -15.58 -11.68 16.36
CA ALA A 340 -16.02 -13.06 16.57
C ALA A 340 -15.74 -14.00 15.39
N THR A 341 -15.40 -13.46 14.22
CA THR A 341 -15.09 -14.23 13.01
C THR A 341 -13.66 -14.79 13.02
N THR A 342 -13.40 -15.71 12.09
CA THR A 342 -12.07 -16.27 11.91
C THR A 342 -11.16 -15.22 11.29
N PRO A 343 -10.03 -14.86 11.94
CA PRO A 343 -9.07 -13.90 11.39
C PRO A 343 -8.57 -14.32 10.01
N ALA A 344 -8.32 -13.35 9.14
CA ALA A 344 -7.76 -13.62 7.82
C ALA A 344 -6.28 -14.05 7.92
N PRO A 345 -5.85 -15.10 7.20
CA PRO A 345 -4.45 -15.50 7.16
C PRO A 345 -3.56 -14.41 6.56
N SER A 346 -2.26 -14.48 6.82
CA SER A 346 -1.30 -13.50 6.33
C SER A 346 0.06 -14.11 6.07
N TRP A 347 0.65 -13.72 4.95
CA TRP A 347 2.00 -14.11 4.55
C TRP A 347 2.84 -12.86 4.35
N ALA A 348 4.12 -12.96 4.71
CA ALA A 348 5.16 -12.05 4.25
C ALA A 348 6.30 -12.89 3.67
N VAL A 349 6.81 -12.50 2.50
CA VAL A 349 7.89 -13.20 1.79
C VAL A 349 8.91 -12.19 1.29
N GLU A 350 10.13 -12.64 1.07
CA GLU A 350 11.12 -11.96 0.24
C GLU A 350 11.18 -12.64 -1.13
N VAL A 351 11.25 -11.83 -2.19
CA VAL A 351 11.33 -12.28 -3.58
C VAL A 351 12.59 -11.69 -4.20
N TYR A 352 13.45 -12.53 -4.77
CA TYR A 352 14.72 -12.08 -5.33
C TYR A 352 15.24 -12.97 -6.45
N TYR A 353 16.08 -12.40 -7.31
CA TYR A 353 16.67 -13.10 -8.44
C TYR A 353 17.89 -13.95 -8.01
N VAL A 354 17.97 -15.17 -8.53
CA VAL A 354 19.03 -16.14 -8.24
C VAL A 354 19.74 -16.65 -9.49
N GLY A 355 19.25 -16.31 -10.69
CA GLY A 355 19.78 -16.85 -11.95
C GLY A 355 19.66 -18.38 -11.96
N ASP A 356 20.75 -19.08 -12.26
CA ASP A 356 20.80 -20.55 -12.23
C ASP A 356 21.01 -21.13 -10.81
N GLY A 357 21.02 -20.29 -9.78
CA GLY A 357 21.22 -20.72 -8.39
C GLY A 357 20.01 -21.41 -7.80
N ASP A 358 20.26 -22.41 -6.94
CA ASP A 358 19.22 -23.04 -6.14
C ASP A 358 18.81 -22.14 -4.97
N ALA A 359 17.51 -22.02 -4.77
CA ALA A 359 16.96 -21.37 -3.59
C ALA A 359 15.73 -22.10 -3.11
N SER A 360 15.71 -22.40 -1.81
CA SER A 360 14.63 -23.14 -1.17
C SER A 360 13.90 -22.26 -0.15
N ASP A 361 12.61 -22.53 -0.01
CA ASP A 361 11.80 -22.05 1.10
C ASP A 361 11.73 -23.15 2.17
N ASP A 362 12.01 -22.79 3.41
CA ASP A 362 12.07 -23.67 4.59
C ASP A 362 10.85 -23.51 5.51
N ALA A 363 9.84 -22.74 5.07
CA ALA A 363 8.60 -22.58 5.80
C ALA A 363 7.73 -23.85 5.85
N PRO A 364 6.83 -23.96 6.85
CA PRO A 364 5.91 -25.09 6.96
C PRO A 364 5.04 -25.30 5.71
N VAL A 365 4.59 -24.21 5.09
CA VAL A 365 3.91 -24.24 3.80
C VAL A 365 4.82 -23.59 2.78
N ARG A 366 5.64 -24.38 2.10
CA ARG A 366 6.68 -23.85 1.22
C ARG A 366 6.09 -23.20 -0.03
N THR A 367 6.52 -22.01 -0.36
CA THR A 367 6.07 -21.22 -1.52
C THR A 367 6.22 -21.99 -2.84
N ASP A 368 7.30 -22.74 -2.98
CA ASP A 368 7.63 -23.57 -4.14
C ASP A 368 6.82 -24.87 -4.25
N SER A 369 6.08 -25.24 -3.20
CA SER A 369 5.17 -26.40 -3.18
C SER A 369 3.72 -26.06 -3.51
N VAL A 370 3.33 -24.80 -3.34
CA VAL A 370 1.93 -24.34 -3.50
C VAL A 370 1.76 -23.29 -4.60
N GLY A 371 2.86 -22.74 -5.13
CA GLY A 371 2.86 -21.69 -6.13
C GLY A 371 3.47 -22.10 -7.47
N VAL A 372 3.42 -21.19 -8.43
CA VAL A 372 4.15 -21.30 -9.69
C VAL A 372 5.57 -20.79 -9.46
N VAL A 373 6.56 -21.66 -9.64
CA VAL A 373 7.97 -21.24 -9.60
C VAL A 373 8.30 -20.48 -10.87
N THR A 374 8.82 -19.27 -10.72
CA THR A 374 9.28 -18.45 -11.84
C THR A 374 10.77 -18.72 -12.06
N PRO A 375 11.21 -19.16 -13.25
CA PRO A 375 12.61 -19.46 -13.51
C PRO A 375 13.53 -18.28 -13.16
N GLY A 376 14.63 -18.55 -12.46
CA GLY A 376 15.58 -17.53 -12.02
C GLY A 376 15.18 -16.74 -10.78
N TRP A 377 13.99 -16.98 -10.21
CA TRP A 377 13.50 -16.26 -9.04
C TRP A 377 13.27 -17.18 -7.84
N CYS A 378 13.60 -16.69 -6.66
CA CYS A 378 13.25 -17.30 -5.39
C CYS A 378 12.14 -16.50 -4.71
N VAL A 379 11.18 -17.22 -4.14
CA VAL A 379 10.22 -16.69 -3.17
C VAL A 379 10.48 -17.40 -1.86
N ARG A 380 10.88 -16.66 -0.83
CA ARG A 380 11.21 -17.23 0.48
C ARG A 380 10.34 -16.62 1.54
N THR A 381 9.77 -17.47 2.39
CA THR A 381 8.83 -17.02 3.40
C THR A 381 9.55 -16.42 4.62
N LEU A 382 9.05 -15.27 5.07
CA LEU A 382 9.49 -14.59 6.29
C LEU A 382 8.49 -14.79 7.44
N LEU A 383 7.19 -14.74 7.14
CA LEU A 383 6.11 -14.90 8.11
C LEU A 383 4.92 -15.65 7.49
N GLN A 384 4.35 -16.59 8.26
CA GLN A 384 3.09 -17.27 7.96
C GLN A 384 2.20 -17.33 9.18
N THR A 385 0.95 -16.91 9.01
CA THR A 385 -0.05 -17.03 10.06
C THR A 385 -1.43 -17.28 9.48
N ASN A 386 -2.26 -17.97 10.25
CA ASN A 386 -3.69 -18.12 9.96
C ASN A 386 -4.51 -16.92 10.50
N GLY A 387 -3.85 -15.80 10.77
CA GLY A 387 -4.40 -14.61 11.42
C GLY A 387 -4.62 -14.77 12.93
N ARG A 388 -4.66 -16.02 13.43
CA ARG A 388 -4.66 -16.33 14.86
C ARG A 388 -3.22 -16.34 15.36
N GLY A 389 -2.93 -15.55 16.39
CA GLY A 389 -1.67 -15.64 17.10
C GLY A 389 -1.90 -15.89 18.59
N THR A 390 -1.02 -15.37 19.43
CA THR A 390 -1.26 -15.37 20.89
C THR A 390 -2.29 -14.31 21.23
N GLU A 391 -2.68 -14.23 22.51
CA GLU A 391 -3.50 -13.11 22.99
C GLU A 391 -2.89 -11.74 22.62
N HIS A 392 -1.55 -11.67 22.57
CA HIS A 392 -0.79 -10.42 22.44
C HIS A 392 -0.23 -10.13 21.04
N ILE A 393 -0.07 -11.14 20.17
CA ILE A 393 0.51 -10.94 18.83
C ILE A 393 -0.45 -11.49 17.79
N LYS A 394 -1.04 -10.61 16.99
CA LYS A 394 -1.96 -10.97 15.89
C LYS A 394 -1.53 -10.22 14.64
N VAL A 395 -1.43 -10.94 13.53
CA VAL A 395 -1.13 -10.37 12.22
C VAL A 395 -2.17 -10.89 11.21
N PRO A 396 -3.43 -10.44 11.29
CA PRO A 396 -4.43 -10.75 10.30
C PRO A 396 -4.38 -9.76 9.13
N ALA A 397 -4.74 -10.22 7.93
CA ALA A 397 -4.78 -9.42 6.71
C ALA A 397 -3.56 -8.46 6.54
N ALA A 398 -2.35 -9.01 6.62
CA ALA A 398 -1.12 -8.23 6.42
C ALA A 398 -1.10 -7.61 5.03
N THR A 399 -0.73 -6.33 4.98
CA THR A 399 -0.74 -5.52 3.76
C THR A 399 0.66 -5.05 3.39
N THR A 400 1.48 -4.71 4.38
CA THR A 400 2.85 -4.24 4.17
C THR A 400 3.81 -5.03 5.03
N ALA A 401 4.94 -5.44 4.46
CA ALA A 401 6.10 -5.89 5.21
C ALA A 401 7.38 -5.26 4.64
N ALA A 402 8.31 -4.91 5.52
CA ALA A 402 9.60 -4.34 5.11
C ALA A 402 10.69 -4.62 6.14
N TRP A 403 11.93 -4.64 5.67
CA TRP A 403 13.11 -4.61 6.52
C TRP A 403 13.39 -3.18 6.98
N VAL A 404 13.47 -2.97 8.30
CA VAL A 404 13.82 -1.69 8.92
C VAL A 404 14.86 -1.94 10.00
N ASP A 405 16.07 -1.42 9.79
CA ASP A 405 17.19 -1.55 10.75
C ASP A 405 17.45 -3.00 11.21
N GLY A 406 17.39 -3.96 10.29
CA GLY A 406 17.58 -5.39 10.58
C GLY A 406 16.39 -6.08 11.26
N ARG A 407 15.24 -5.41 11.33
CA ARG A 407 13.99 -5.94 11.88
C ARG A 407 12.94 -6.05 10.78
N LEU A 408 12.07 -7.05 10.86
CA LEU A 408 10.91 -7.14 9.97
C LEU A 408 9.75 -6.40 10.62
N LEU A 409 9.24 -5.36 9.97
CA LEU A 409 7.99 -4.73 10.34
C LEU A 409 6.88 -5.28 9.45
N VAL A 410 5.71 -5.51 10.04
CA VAL A 410 4.52 -5.99 9.32
C VAL A 410 3.30 -5.18 9.78
N ALA A 411 2.56 -4.63 8.83
CA ALA A 411 1.33 -3.88 9.08
C ALA A 411 0.11 -4.61 8.50
N THR A 412 -1.07 -4.23 8.96
CA THR A 412 -2.31 -5.01 8.80
C THR A 412 -3.48 -4.10 8.46
N LEU A 413 -4.37 -4.59 7.60
CA LEU A 413 -5.49 -3.80 7.09
C LEU A 413 -6.55 -3.45 8.15
N PHE A 414 -6.74 -4.29 9.17
CA PHE A 414 -7.86 -4.18 10.10
C PHE A 414 -7.49 -4.46 11.55
N ASN A 415 -7.98 -3.64 12.47
CA ASN A 415 -8.15 -3.88 13.91
C ASN A 415 -6.91 -4.30 14.74
N THR A 416 -5.72 -4.39 14.15
CA THR A 416 -4.47 -4.73 14.85
C THR A 416 -3.41 -3.66 14.62
N ALA A 417 -2.53 -3.54 15.60
CA ALA A 417 -1.33 -2.71 15.50
C ALA A 417 -0.28 -3.41 14.62
N PRO A 418 0.62 -2.65 13.97
CA PRO A 418 1.78 -3.22 13.31
C PRO A 418 2.63 -4.02 14.29
N VAL A 419 3.33 -5.03 13.79
CA VAL A 419 4.21 -5.90 14.56
C VAL A 419 5.65 -5.72 14.09
N VAL A 420 6.58 -5.70 15.05
CA VAL A 420 8.02 -5.76 14.79
C VAL A 420 8.55 -7.13 15.19
N CYS A 421 9.35 -7.74 14.32
CA CYS A 421 10.01 -9.01 14.55
C CYS A 421 11.54 -8.84 14.47
N THR A 422 12.24 -9.40 15.45
CA THR A 422 13.70 -9.38 15.60
C THR A 422 14.24 -10.80 15.55
N GLY A 423 15.54 -10.97 15.28
CA GLY A 423 16.16 -12.30 15.25
C GLY A 423 15.85 -13.12 13.99
N ILE A 424 15.28 -12.49 12.95
CA ILE A 424 15.07 -13.14 11.66
C ILE A 424 16.41 -13.18 10.92
N THR A 425 16.78 -14.36 10.43
CA THR A 425 18.00 -14.56 9.66
C THR A 425 17.78 -14.19 8.19
N HIS A 426 18.57 -13.21 7.73
CA HIS A 426 18.67 -12.78 6.33
C HIS A 426 19.67 -13.63 5.55
#